data_AF-A0A4P6M3D0-F1
#
_entry.id   AF-A0A4P6M3D0-F1
#
_cell.length_a   1.000
_cell.length_b   1.000
_cell.length_c   1.000
_cell.angle_alpha   90.00
_cell.angle_beta   90.00
_cell.angle_gamma   90.00
#
_symmetry.space_group_name_H-M   'P 1'
#
loop_
_entity.id
_entity.type
_entity.pdbx_description
1 polymer ?
#
loop_
_entity_poly.entity_id
_entity_poly.type
_entity_poly.pdbx_seq_one_letter_code
_entity_poly.pdbx_strand_id
1 'polypeptide(L)'
;MFKITEGDFKNQRYGEESYLSNWPMLYILDNGKQAYIGESNHVKNRMFQHHGSLDKRIFDKVHFIYSSKFNQSVTFDYESKLIQYIVADELYEVRNKNAGMAEKEYYGKKEYDEKFQVLWRRLQREKIVKHSLEELENSDLFKYAPYKELNNDQRTAVEEIITSLKQDENQTVIVNGWPGSGKTIVAIFLLKYLRDSEEFQDKKIGFVVPQTSLRKTLKGIFRSIYGLKSSDVFPSDVTKQFYDILLVDDCEIIGLNQKSA
;
A
#
# COMPACT_ATOMS: atom_id res chain seq x y z
N MET A 1 -26.89 0.08 3.67
CA MET A 1 -26.30 -0.71 4.77
C MET A 1 -25.24 -1.62 4.18
N PHE A 2 -24.07 -1.75 4.79
CA PHE A 2 -23.04 -2.65 4.31
C PHE A 2 -23.42 -4.11 4.64
N LYS A 3 -23.31 -5.00 3.66
CA LYS A 3 -23.41 -6.45 3.83
C LYS A 3 -22.03 -7.05 3.60
N ILE A 4 -21.57 -7.89 4.52
CA ILE A 4 -20.33 -8.65 4.37
C ILE A 4 -20.70 -10.12 4.31
N THR A 5 -20.23 -10.83 3.28
CA THR A 5 -20.46 -12.27 3.10
C THR A 5 -19.14 -12.97 2.86
N GLU A 6 -18.93 -14.09 3.53
CA GLU A 6 -17.75 -14.95 3.33
C GLU A 6 -18.01 -15.98 2.22
N GLY A 7 -17.03 -16.18 1.36
CA GLY A 7 -16.96 -17.26 0.39
C GLY A 7 -15.71 -18.11 0.60
N ASP A 8 -15.80 -19.37 0.19
CA ASP A 8 -14.68 -20.32 0.17
C ASP A 8 -13.91 -20.13 -1.15
N PHE A 9 -12.83 -19.34 -1.07
CA PHE A 9 -12.02 -19.01 -2.23
C PHE A 9 -11.25 -20.23 -2.76
N LYS A 10 -10.75 -21.07 -1.85
CA LYS A 10 -10.02 -22.28 -2.20
C LYS A 10 -10.84 -23.23 -3.08
N ASN A 11 -12.09 -23.46 -2.69
CA ASN A 11 -13.01 -24.36 -3.38
C ASN A 11 -13.95 -23.64 -4.37
N GLN A 12 -13.73 -22.34 -4.60
CA GLN A 12 -14.49 -21.51 -5.53
C GLN A 12 -16.01 -21.47 -5.27
N ARG A 13 -16.43 -21.33 -4.00
CA ARG A 13 -17.84 -21.23 -3.59
C ARG A 13 -18.14 -19.86 -2.99
N TYR A 14 -18.89 -19.03 -3.72
CA TYR A 14 -19.00 -17.60 -3.45
C TYR A 14 -20.40 -17.10 -3.07
N GLY A 15 -21.44 -17.94 -3.15
CA GLY A 15 -22.84 -17.55 -2.98
C GLY A 15 -23.56 -17.33 -4.31
N GLU A 16 -24.90 -17.18 -4.24
CA GLU A 16 -25.79 -17.06 -5.41
C GLU A 16 -26.46 -15.69 -5.54
N GLU A 17 -26.08 -14.72 -4.69
CA GLU A 17 -26.67 -13.39 -4.73
C GLU A 17 -26.36 -12.66 -6.05
N SER A 18 -27.39 -12.00 -6.60
CA SER A 18 -27.33 -11.34 -7.92
C SER A 18 -26.29 -10.22 -8.00
N TYR A 19 -26.05 -9.51 -6.90
CA TYR A 19 -25.05 -8.44 -6.84
C TYR A 19 -23.61 -8.94 -7.04
N LEU A 20 -23.34 -10.25 -6.87
CA LEU A 20 -22.01 -10.82 -7.10
C LEU A 20 -21.63 -10.88 -8.59
N SER A 21 -22.60 -10.71 -9.49
CA SER A 21 -22.40 -10.85 -10.93
C SER A 21 -22.13 -9.53 -11.64
N ASN A 22 -22.75 -8.42 -11.24
CA ASN A 22 -22.61 -7.13 -11.92
C ASN A 22 -22.97 -5.95 -10.98
N TRP A 23 -22.15 -5.74 -9.96
CA TRP A 23 -22.27 -4.60 -9.05
C TRP A 23 -20.89 -4.18 -8.53
N PRO A 24 -20.58 -2.88 -8.40
CA PRO A 24 -19.34 -2.41 -7.79
C PRO A 24 -19.22 -2.91 -6.35
N MET A 25 -18.18 -3.69 -6.07
CA MET A 25 -17.96 -4.30 -4.77
C MET A 25 -16.49 -4.29 -4.38
N LEU A 26 -16.24 -4.37 -3.07
CA LEU A 26 -14.93 -4.64 -2.51
C LEU A 26 -14.84 -6.10 -2.10
N TYR A 27 -13.64 -6.64 -2.06
CA TYR A 27 -13.36 -7.95 -1.49
C TYR A 27 -12.04 -7.97 -0.74
N ILE A 28 -11.94 -8.84 0.26
CA ILE A 28 -10.71 -9.14 1.00
C ILE A 28 -10.47 -10.64 0.87
N LEU A 29 -9.38 -11.04 0.21
CA LEU A 29 -8.87 -12.41 0.25
C LEU A 29 -7.98 -12.58 1.47
N ASP A 30 -8.10 -13.67 2.21
CA ASP A 30 -7.22 -13.95 3.35
C ASP A 30 -6.97 -15.45 3.57
N ASN A 31 -5.93 -15.74 4.35
CA ASN A 31 -5.61 -17.07 4.90
C ASN A 31 -5.36 -17.03 6.43
N GLY A 32 -5.93 -16.03 7.11
CA GLY A 32 -5.69 -15.76 8.53
C GLY A 32 -4.32 -15.16 8.89
N LYS A 33 -3.38 -15.03 7.95
CA LYS A 33 -2.07 -14.37 8.16
C LYS A 33 -1.78 -13.27 7.16
N GLN A 34 -2.17 -13.48 5.91
CA GLN A 34 -1.95 -12.56 4.81
C GLN A 34 -3.29 -12.16 4.22
N ALA A 35 -3.35 -10.96 3.67
CA ALA A 35 -4.55 -10.47 3.00
C ALA A 35 -4.26 -9.81 1.65
N TYR A 36 -5.24 -9.81 0.76
CA TYR A 36 -5.25 -9.02 -0.46
C TYR A 36 -6.61 -8.35 -0.62
N ILE A 37 -6.61 -7.03 -0.72
CA ILE A 37 -7.80 -6.21 -0.86
C ILE A 37 -7.97 -5.89 -2.34
N GLY A 38 -9.20 -5.92 -2.85
CA GLY A 38 -9.46 -5.41 -4.18
C GLY A 38 -10.89 -4.96 -4.41
N GLU A 39 -11.13 -4.36 -5.57
CA GLU A 39 -12.47 -4.02 -6.04
C GLU A 39 -12.80 -4.71 -7.38
N SER A 40 -14.10 -4.89 -7.65
CA SER A 40 -14.58 -5.32 -8.96
C SER A 40 -16.09 -5.10 -9.12
N ASN A 41 -16.53 -4.86 -10.34
CA ASN A 41 -17.95 -4.96 -10.71
C ASN A 41 -18.43 -6.40 -10.93
N HIS A 42 -17.51 -7.33 -11.22
CA HIS A 42 -17.81 -8.72 -11.56
C HIS A 42 -16.99 -9.64 -10.65
N VAL A 43 -17.30 -9.61 -9.35
CA VAL A 43 -16.45 -10.26 -8.33
C VAL A 43 -16.28 -11.76 -8.54
N LYS A 44 -17.29 -12.48 -9.02
CA LYS A 44 -17.16 -13.93 -9.35
C LYS A 44 -16.10 -14.17 -10.43
N ASN A 45 -16.13 -13.40 -11.51
CA ASN A 45 -15.14 -13.49 -12.59
C ASN A 45 -13.74 -13.13 -12.09
N ARG A 46 -13.65 -12.08 -11.25
CA ARG A 46 -12.38 -11.69 -10.63
C ARG A 46 -11.82 -12.77 -9.70
N MET A 47 -12.67 -13.48 -8.95
CA MET A 47 -12.23 -14.58 -8.10
C MET A 47 -11.74 -15.78 -8.91
N PHE A 48 -12.40 -16.10 -10.03
CA PHE A 48 -11.92 -17.14 -10.95
C PHE A 48 -10.53 -16.80 -11.53
N GLN A 49 -10.32 -15.55 -11.95
CA GLN A 49 -9.01 -15.07 -12.41
C GLN A 49 -7.95 -15.18 -11.30
N HIS A 50 -8.27 -14.73 -10.09
CA HIS A 50 -7.36 -14.82 -8.96
C HIS A 50 -7.04 -16.27 -8.60
N HIS A 51 -8.00 -17.19 -8.61
CA HIS A 51 -7.76 -18.62 -8.33
C HIS A 51 -6.75 -19.24 -9.32
N GLY A 52 -6.80 -18.81 -10.58
CA GLY A 52 -5.83 -19.17 -11.60
C GLY A 52 -4.40 -18.68 -11.30
N SER A 53 -4.25 -17.55 -10.61
CA SER A 53 -2.97 -16.88 -10.36
C SER A 53 -2.16 -17.51 -9.23
N LEU A 54 -0.89 -17.84 -9.51
CA LEU A 54 0.00 -18.53 -8.56
C LEU A 54 0.18 -17.75 -7.24
N ASP A 55 0.26 -16.43 -7.30
CA ASP A 55 0.46 -15.57 -6.13
C ASP A 55 -0.79 -15.44 -5.24
N LYS A 56 -1.98 -15.79 -5.75
CA LYS A 56 -3.25 -15.68 -5.04
C LYS A 56 -3.77 -17.03 -4.52
N ARG A 57 -3.27 -18.16 -5.00
CA ARG A 57 -3.63 -19.52 -4.51
C ARG A 57 -3.35 -19.77 -3.03
N ILE A 58 -2.56 -18.91 -2.40
CA ILE A 58 -2.24 -18.97 -0.97
C ILE A 58 -3.42 -18.58 -0.07
N PHE A 59 -4.45 -17.94 -0.61
CA PHE A 59 -5.62 -17.50 0.15
C PHE A 59 -6.65 -18.62 0.27
N ASP A 60 -7.36 -18.67 1.39
CA ASP A 60 -8.37 -19.69 1.65
C ASP A 60 -9.79 -19.13 1.50
N LYS A 61 -10.00 -17.87 1.90
CA LYS A 61 -11.31 -17.23 2.01
C LYS A 61 -11.38 -15.94 1.21
N VAL A 62 -12.61 -15.53 0.92
CA VAL A 62 -12.94 -14.18 0.42
C VAL A 62 -14.05 -13.57 1.25
N HIS A 63 -13.88 -12.33 1.69
CA HIS A 63 -14.94 -11.51 2.28
C HIS A 63 -15.43 -10.51 1.23
N PHE A 64 -16.64 -10.70 0.70
CA PHE A 64 -17.28 -9.73 -0.19
C PHE A 64 -17.97 -8.64 0.62
N ILE A 65 -17.73 -7.39 0.25
CA ILE A 65 -18.34 -6.23 0.89
C ILE A 65 -19.24 -5.56 -0.14
N TYR A 66 -20.54 -5.55 0.16
CA TYR A 66 -21.59 -4.98 -0.66
C TYR A 66 -22.21 -3.76 0.00
N SER A 67 -22.61 -2.78 -0.82
CA SER A 67 -23.53 -1.72 -0.45
C SER A 67 -24.32 -1.30 -1.69
N SER A 68 -25.64 -1.11 -1.53
CA SER A 68 -26.49 -0.57 -2.60
C SER A 68 -26.17 0.88 -2.98
N LYS A 69 -25.27 1.54 -2.24
CA LYS A 69 -24.77 2.90 -2.53
C LYS A 69 -23.41 2.89 -3.24
N PHE A 70 -22.82 1.73 -3.49
CA PHE A 70 -21.55 1.67 -4.20
C PHE A 70 -21.70 2.06 -5.67
N ASN A 71 -20.71 2.81 -6.12
CA ASN A 71 -20.37 3.07 -7.50
C ASN A 71 -18.84 2.92 -7.61
N GLN A 72 -18.31 2.93 -8.83
CA GLN A 72 -16.88 2.65 -9.06
C GLN A 72 -15.95 3.66 -8.37
N SER A 73 -16.31 4.95 -8.33
CA SER A 73 -15.50 5.94 -7.64
C SER A 73 -15.39 5.65 -6.15
N VAL A 74 -16.50 5.22 -5.53
CA VAL A 74 -16.55 4.86 -4.10
C VAL A 74 -15.78 3.58 -3.82
N THR A 75 -15.95 2.53 -4.62
CA THR A 75 -15.21 1.27 -4.40
C THR A 75 -13.73 1.44 -4.64
N PHE A 76 -13.34 2.22 -5.65
CA PHE A 76 -11.95 2.55 -5.87
C PHE A 76 -11.35 3.31 -4.68
N ASP A 77 -12.03 4.34 -4.15
CA ASP A 77 -11.58 5.06 -2.94
C ASP A 77 -11.50 4.15 -1.70
N TYR A 78 -12.54 3.38 -1.45
CA TYR A 78 -12.57 2.48 -0.30
C TYR A 78 -11.53 1.37 -0.39
N GLU A 79 -11.16 0.89 -1.58
CA GLU A 79 -10.06 -0.05 -1.76
C GLU A 79 -8.74 0.53 -1.23
N SER A 80 -8.39 1.76 -1.65
CA SER A 80 -7.21 2.47 -1.16
C SER A 80 -7.22 2.61 0.37
N LYS A 81 -8.33 3.07 0.93
CA LYS A 81 -8.48 3.20 2.39
C LYS A 81 -8.36 1.86 3.11
N LEU A 82 -9.03 0.82 2.62
CA LEU A 82 -8.95 -0.50 3.23
C LEU A 82 -7.52 -1.04 3.23
N ILE A 83 -6.76 -0.86 2.15
CA ILE A 83 -5.34 -1.24 2.13
C ILE A 83 -4.57 -0.47 3.21
N GLN A 84 -4.72 0.86 3.26
CA GLN A 84 -4.02 1.71 4.22
C GLN A 84 -4.32 1.32 5.68
N TYR A 85 -5.61 1.18 6.02
CA TYR A 85 -6.03 0.87 7.39
C TYR A 85 -5.77 -0.58 7.78
N ILE A 86 -5.94 -1.55 6.89
CA ILE A 86 -5.69 -2.96 7.22
C ILE A 86 -4.19 -3.23 7.41
N VAL A 87 -3.32 -2.56 6.64
CA VAL A 87 -1.87 -2.61 6.90
C VAL A 87 -1.56 -2.08 8.29
N ALA A 88 -2.15 -0.94 8.67
CA ALA A 88 -1.95 -0.34 9.98
C ALA A 88 -2.52 -1.19 11.14
N ASP A 89 -3.52 -2.05 10.87
CA ASP A 89 -4.15 -2.92 11.86
C ASP A 89 -3.28 -4.11 12.29
N GLU A 90 -2.27 -4.46 11.49
CA GLU A 90 -1.26 -5.51 11.75
C GLU A 90 -1.82 -6.92 11.98
N LEU A 91 -3.13 -7.15 11.78
CA LEU A 91 -3.70 -8.50 11.78
C LEU A 91 -3.26 -9.32 10.57
N TYR A 92 -2.98 -8.65 9.44
CA TYR A 92 -2.53 -9.29 8.22
C TYR A 92 -1.28 -8.64 7.67
N GLU A 93 -0.42 -9.48 7.09
CA GLU A 93 0.57 -9.01 6.11
C GLU A 93 -0.14 -8.82 4.75
N VAL A 94 -0.40 -7.57 4.39
CA VAL A 94 -1.13 -7.22 3.16
C VAL A 94 -0.23 -7.34 1.93
N ARG A 95 -0.67 -8.10 0.91
CA ARG A 95 0.11 -8.41 -0.30
C ARG A 95 -0.18 -7.50 -1.50
N ASN A 96 -0.95 -6.43 -1.30
CA ASN A 96 -1.17 -5.44 -2.35
C ASN A 96 0.16 -4.79 -2.73
N LYS A 97 0.54 -4.91 -4.02
CA LYS A 97 1.73 -4.25 -4.57
C LYS A 97 1.53 -2.74 -4.77
N ASN A 98 0.31 -2.35 -5.15
CA ASN A 98 -0.04 -0.95 -5.36
C ASN A 98 -1.26 -0.61 -4.50
N ALA A 99 -1.15 0.43 -3.65
CA ALA A 99 -2.30 1.20 -3.22
C ALA A 99 -2.25 2.55 -3.95
N GLY A 100 -3.40 3.01 -4.45
CA GLY A 100 -3.50 4.10 -5.41
C GLY A 100 -2.64 5.33 -5.07
N MET A 101 -1.94 5.83 -6.09
CA MET A 101 -0.94 6.90 -6.02
C MET A 101 -1.53 8.31 -5.85
N ALA A 102 -2.81 8.45 -5.53
CA ALA A 102 -3.47 9.76 -5.58
C ALA A 102 -4.65 9.86 -4.62
N GLU A 103 -4.77 11.03 -4.00
CA GLU A 103 -6.00 11.54 -3.41
C GLU A 103 -7.13 11.51 -4.45
N LYS A 104 -8.29 11.00 -4.05
CA LYS A 104 -9.43 10.78 -4.96
C LYS A 104 -10.55 11.75 -4.63
N GLU A 105 -10.86 12.62 -5.56
CA GLU A 105 -12.05 13.48 -5.50
C GLU A 105 -13.19 12.90 -6.35
N TYR A 106 -14.39 12.88 -5.78
CA TYR A 106 -15.59 12.41 -6.48
C TYR A 106 -16.88 12.93 -5.82
N TYR A 107 -17.97 12.89 -6.58
CA TYR A 107 -19.27 13.38 -6.12
C TYR A 107 -19.72 12.68 -4.83
N GLY A 108 -20.01 13.47 -3.80
CA GLY A 108 -20.49 12.98 -2.51
C GLY A 108 -19.41 12.40 -1.60
N LYS A 109 -18.11 12.56 -1.92
CA LYS A 109 -16.99 11.99 -1.15
C LYS A 109 -17.13 12.19 0.36
N LYS A 110 -17.43 13.39 0.85
CA LYS A 110 -17.61 13.68 2.28
C LYS A 110 -18.64 12.75 2.96
N GLU A 111 -19.77 12.51 2.30
CA GLU A 111 -20.80 11.59 2.81
C GLU A 111 -20.31 10.13 2.79
N TYR A 112 -19.52 9.76 1.80
CA TYR A 112 -18.90 8.44 1.74
C TYR A 112 -17.77 8.28 2.76
N ASP A 113 -17.03 9.32 3.12
CA ASP A 113 -16.01 9.27 4.17
C ASP A 113 -16.66 8.95 5.52
N GLU A 114 -17.80 9.57 5.84
CA GLU A 114 -18.58 9.24 7.04
C GLU A 114 -19.10 7.79 7.03
N LYS A 115 -19.55 7.30 5.86
CA LYS A 115 -19.98 5.91 5.69
C LYS A 115 -18.82 4.91 5.80
N PHE A 116 -17.60 5.31 5.48
CA PHE A 116 -16.44 4.43 5.62
C PHE A 116 -16.22 4.03 7.08
N GLN A 117 -16.43 4.95 8.02
CA GLN A 117 -16.39 4.65 9.46
C GLN A 117 -17.44 3.61 9.89
N VAL A 118 -18.60 3.59 9.22
CA VAL A 118 -19.64 2.58 9.45
C VAL A 118 -19.21 1.23 8.89
N LEU A 119 -18.57 1.20 7.72
CA LEU A 119 -17.98 -0.02 7.16
C LEU A 119 -16.89 -0.57 8.07
N TRP A 120 -15.96 0.26 8.55
CA TRP A 120 -14.87 -0.16 9.43
C TRP A 120 -15.39 -0.81 10.71
N ARG A 121 -16.37 -0.17 11.38
CA ARG A 121 -17.03 -0.76 12.56
C ARG A 121 -17.77 -2.07 12.26
N ARG A 122 -18.19 -2.31 11.00
CA ARG A 122 -18.72 -3.61 10.60
C ARG A 122 -17.61 -4.64 10.46
N LEU A 123 -16.49 -4.30 9.81
CA LEU A 123 -15.32 -5.18 9.70
C LEU A 123 -14.80 -5.60 11.09
N GLN A 124 -14.76 -4.67 12.07
CA GLN A 124 -14.39 -4.98 13.46
C GLN A 124 -15.35 -6.00 14.10
N ARG A 125 -16.67 -5.84 13.91
CA ARG A 125 -17.67 -6.76 14.46
C ARG A 125 -17.57 -8.16 13.85
N GLU A 126 -17.24 -8.25 12.56
CA GLU A 126 -16.97 -9.52 11.87
C GLU A 126 -15.58 -10.09 12.22
N LYS A 127 -14.78 -9.40 13.06
CA LYS A 127 -13.41 -9.77 13.44
C LYS A 127 -12.45 -9.87 12.26
N ILE A 128 -12.72 -9.13 11.18
CA ILE A 128 -11.83 -9.00 10.03
C ILE A 128 -10.71 -8.00 10.34
N VAL A 129 -10.98 -7.00 11.19
CA VAL A 129 -10.00 -6.02 11.69
C VAL A 129 -10.14 -5.87 13.21
N LYS A 130 -9.11 -5.37 13.90
CA LYS A 130 -9.08 -5.28 15.36
C LYS A 130 -9.26 -3.85 15.88
N HIS A 131 -8.39 -2.94 15.48
CA HIS A 131 -8.30 -1.60 16.03
C HIS A 131 -9.28 -0.63 15.36
N SER A 132 -9.66 0.42 16.09
CA SER A 132 -10.49 1.51 15.57
C SER A 132 -9.71 2.41 14.63
N LEU A 133 -10.40 3.17 13.77
CA LEU A 133 -9.75 4.13 12.87
C LEU A 133 -8.91 5.15 13.66
N GLU A 134 -9.43 5.65 14.80
CA GLU A 134 -8.72 6.62 15.65
C GLU A 134 -7.40 6.07 16.22
N GLU A 135 -7.38 4.82 16.67
CA GLU A 135 -6.15 4.17 17.14
C GLU A 135 -5.13 4.05 15.99
N LEU A 136 -5.60 3.70 14.79
CA LEU A 136 -4.75 3.51 13.62
C LEU A 136 -4.17 4.83 13.11
N GLU A 137 -4.98 5.88 12.98
CA GLU A 137 -4.56 7.20 12.50
C GLU A 137 -3.43 7.81 13.35
N ASN A 138 -3.39 7.46 14.63
CA ASN A 138 -2.36 7.90 15.56
C ASN A 138 -1.06 7.07 15.50
N SER A 139 -1.07 5.91 14.84
CA SER A 139 0.08 5.00 14.75
C SER A 139 1.15 5.48 13.77
N ASP A 140 2.41 5.12 14.05
CA ASP A 140 3.52 5.37 13.11
C ASP A 140 3.33 4.60 11.80
N LEU A 141 2.78 3.38 11.87
CA LEU A 141 2.52 2.55 10.70
C LEU A 141 1.56 3.25 9.74
N PHE A 142 0.47 3.84 10.23
CA PHE A 142 -0.45 4.59 9.38
C PHE A 142 0.19 5.88 8.81
N LYS A 143 1.02 6.56 9.60
CA LYS A 143 1.64 7.83 9.20
C LYS A 143 2.70 7.67 8.10
N TYR A 144 3.45 6.57 8.14
CA TYR A 144 4.63 6.32 7.30
C TYR A 144 4.49 5.13 6.34
N ALA A 145 3.38 4.37 6.37
CA ALA A 145 3.18 3.28 5.43
C ALA A 145 3.25 3.77 3.97
N PRO A 146 3.79 2.94 3.05
CA PRO A 146 3.90 3.27 1.63
C PRO A 146 2.55 3.37 0.92
N TYR A 147 1.45 3.05 1.61
CA TYR A 147 0.09 3.09 1.08
C TYR A 147 -0.65 4.37 1.45
N LYS A 148 0.02 5.32 2.12
CA LYS A 148 -0.54 6.64 2.37
C LYS A 148 -0.68 7.39 1.06
N GLU A 149 -1.85 7.98 0.84
CA GLU A 149 -2.12 8.79 -0.34
C GLU A 149 -1.14 9.96 -0.41
N LEU A 150 -0.50 10.11 -1.58
CA LEU A 150 0.39 11.22 -1.88
C LEU A 150 -0.45 12.42 -2.30
N ASN A 151 -0.06 13.60 -1.81
CA ASN A 151 -0.59 14.85 -2.36
C ASN A 151 -0.01 15.13 -3.76
N ASN A 152 -0.55 16.12 -4.46
CA ASN A 152 -0.15 16.43 -5.84
C ASN A 152 1.36 16.72 -5.99
N ASP A 153 1.98 17.44 -5.05
CA ASP A 153 3.40 17.78 -5.11
C ASP A 153 4.27 16.53 -4.92
N GLN A 154 3.93 15.69 -3.95
CA GLN A 154 4.61 14.42 -3.68
C GLN A 154 4.49 13.46 -4.86
N ARG A 155 3.30 13.40 -5.46
CA ARG A 155 3.04 12.58 -6.64
C ARG A 155 3.88 13.04 -7.83
N THR A 156 3.90 14.34 -8.09
CA THR A 156 4.71 14.92 -9.17
C THR A 156 6.18 14.57 -8.99
N ALA A 157 6.71 14.72 -7.76
CA ALA A 157 8.08 14.33 -7.45
C ALA A 157 8.34 12.83 -7.70
N VAL A 158 7.43 11.95 -7.29
CA VAL A 158 7.55 10.51 -7.54
C VAL A 158 7.56 10.18 -9.04
N GLU A 159 6.67 10.79 -9.82
CA GLU A 159 6.58 10.58 -11.26
C GLU A 159 7.86 11.04 -11.99
N GLU A 160 8.42 12.19 -11.60
CA GLU A 160 9.69 12.70 -12.13
C GLU A 160 10.86 11.74 -11.81
N ILE A 161 10.96 11.27 -10.56
CA ILE A 161 12.02 10.34 -10.14
C ILE A 161 11.91 9.01 -10.90
N ILE A 162 10.72 8.44 -10.99
CA ILE A 162 10.49 7.18 -11.71
C ILE A 162 10.84 7.34 -13.19
N THR A 163 10.48 8.48 -13.80
CA THR A 163 10.80 8.76 -15.21
C THR A 163 12.30 8.83 -15.44
N SER A 164 13.03 9.54 -14.56
CA SER A 164 14.50 9.60 -14.60
C SER A 164 15.15 8.22 -14.42
N LEU A 165 14.68 7.43 -13.44
CA LEU A 165 15.21 6.08 -13.19
C LEU A 165 15.04 5.13 -14.38
N LYS A 166 13.97 5.27 -15.18
CA LYS A 166 13.72 4.46 -16.38
C LYS A 166 14.60 4.83 -17.56
N GLN A 167 15.18 6.04 -17.58
CA GLN A 167 16.04 6.50 -18.66
C GLN A 167 17.50 6.00 -18.51
N ASP A 168 17.79 5.21 -17.46
CA ASP A 168 19.09 4.55 -17.17
C ASP A 168 20.30 5.48 -17.28
N GLU A 169 20.10 6.76 -16.95
CA GLU A 169 21.18 7.72 -16.81
C GLU A 169 21.70 7.65 -15.37
N ASN A 170 23.02 7.56 -15.19
CA ASN A 170 23.68 7.69 -13.89
C ASN A 170 23.45 9.10 -13.32
N GLN A 171 22.26 9.35 -12.79
CA GLN A 171 21.79 10.66 -12.34
C GLN A 171 21.47 10.66 -10.85
N THR A 172 21.82 11.75 -10.18
CA THR A 172 21.32 12.04 -8.84
C THR A 172 20.05 12.88 -8.96
N VAL A 173 18.94 12.37 -8.44
CA VAL A 173 17.69 13.15 -8.34
C VAL A 173 17.56 13.72 -6.93
N ILE A 174 17.50 15.05 -6.82
CA ILE A 174 17.38 15.75 -5.54
C ILE A 174 15.94 16.26 -5.40
N VAL A 175 15.23 15.75 -4.39
CA VAL A 175 13.88 16.19 -4.03
C VAL A 175 13.95 17.24 -2.93
N ASN A 176 13.85 18.51 -3.29
CA ASN A 176 13.81 19.60 -2.34
C ASN A 176 12.40 19.79 -1.76
N GLY A 177 12.31 20.10 -0.48
CA GLY A 177 11.02 20.41 0.16
C GLY A 177 11.19 20.96 1.57
N TRP A 178 10.24 21.78 2.00
CA TRP A 178 10.23 22.36 3.35
C TRP A 178 10.12 21.28 4.44
N PRO A 179 10.59 21.54 5.67
CA PRO A 179 10.29 20.68 6.82
C PRO A 179 8.78 20.42 6.92
N GLY A 180 8.39 19.15 7.07
CA GLY A 180 6.98 18.75 7.11
C GLY A 180 6.33 18.47 5.74
N SER A 181 7.03 18.65 4.61
CA SER A 181 6.48 18.37 3.27
C SER A 181 6.26 16.88 2.96
N GLY A 182 6.66 15.97 3.86
CA GLY A 182 6.47 14.53 3.72
C GLY A 182 7.52 13.83 2.83
N LYS A 183 8.75 14.35 2.74
CA LYS A 183 9.87 13.71 2.00
C LYS A 183 10.09 12.25 2.37
N THR A 184 10.02 11.92 3.65
CA THR A 184 10.10 10.54 4.16
C THR A 184 9.01 9.65 3.56
N ILE A 185 7.78 10.15 3.40
CA ILE A 185 6.67 9.38 2.79
C ILE A 185 6.98 9.09 1.32
N VAL A 186 7.48 10.09 0.58
CA VAL A 186 7.92 9.92 -0.82
C VAL A 186 9.02 8.88 -0.94
N ALA A 187 10.03 8.92 -0.06
CA ALA A 187 11.14 7.98 -0.09
C ALA A 187 10.69 6.53 0.22
N ILE A 188 9.81 6.35 1.20
CA ILE A 188 9.23 5.03 1.54
C ILE A 188 8.35 4.52 0.41
N PHE A 189 7.54 5.39 -0.19
CA PHE A 189 6.74 5.07 -1.36
C PHE A 189 7.62 4.59 -2.52
N LEU A 190 8.66 5.34 -2.88
CA LEU A 190 9.60 4.98 -3.94
C LEU A 190 10.28 3.66 -3.67
N LEU A 191 10.77 3.44 -2.45
CA LEU A 191 11.38 2.17 -2.08
C LEU A 191 10.42 0.99 -2.32
N LYS A 192 9.15 1.14 -1.89
CA LYS A 192 8.14 0.11 -2.06
C LYS A 192 7.82 -0.12 -3.54
N TYR A 193 7.64 0.94 -4.31
CA TYR A 193 7.41 0.89 -5.76
C TYR A 193 8.54 0.13 -6.47
N LEU A 194 9.80 0.49 -6.19
CA LEU A 194 10.96 -0.14 -6.79
C LEU A 194 11.08 -1.62 -6.40
N ARG A 195 10.77 -1.97 -5.16
CA ARG A 195 10.78 -3.37 -4.68
C ARG A 195 9.68 -4.24 -5.30
N ASP A 196 8.54 -3.66 -5.63
CA ASP A 196 7.40 -4.39 -6.20
C ASP A 196 7.43 -4.48 -7.73
N SER A 197 8.24 -3.63 -8.37
CA SER A 197 8.38 -3.56 -9.82
C SER A 197 9.28 -4.66 -10.37
N GLU A 198 8.78 -5.40 -11.36
CA GLU A 198 9.56 -6.40 -12.09
C GLU A 198 10.73 -5.76 -12.86
N GLU A 199 10.59 -4.51 -13.29
CA GLU A 199 11.63 -3.75 -14.01
C GLU A 199 12.88 -3.50 -13.15
N PHE A 200 12.71 -3.38 -11.82
CA PHE A 200 13.80 -3.07 -10.89
C PHE A 200 14.16 -4.28 -10.00
N GLN A 201 13.65 -5.47 -10.29
CA GLN A 201 13.80 -6.65 -9.42
C GLN A 201 15.27 -7.08 -9.22
N ASP A 202 16.11 -6.87 -10.23
CA ASP A 202 17.52 -7.24 -10.23
C ASP A 202 18.43 -6.12 -9.68
N LYS A 203 17.87 -4.94 -9.38
CA LYS A 203 18.61 -3.77 -8.90
C LYS A 203 18.80 -3.87 -7.38
N LYS A 204 20.04 -3.68 -6.92
CA LYS A 204 20.38 -3.56 -5.51
C LYS A 204 20.03 -2.17 -5.01
N ILE A 205 18.86 -2.06 -4.37
CA ILE A 205 18.33 -0.81 -3.81
C ILE A 205 18.72 -0.68 -2.33
N GLY A 206 19.21 0.49 -1.93
CA GLY A 206 19.46 0.85 -0.53
C GLY A 206 18.65 2.08 -0.10
N PHE A 207 18.22 2.11 1.16
CA PHE A 207 17.51 3.24 1.74
C PHE A 207 18.21 3.73 3.02
N VAL A 208 18.80 4.92 2.94
CA VAL A 208 19.58 5.55 4.02
C VAL A 208 18.70 6.53 4.78
N VAL A 209 18.64 6.34 6.10
CA VAL A 209 17.93 7.23 7.03
C VAL A 209 18.92 7.61 8.13
N PRO A 210 19.53 8.81 8.07
CA PRO A 210 20.54 9.26 9.02
C PRO A 210 20.01 9.33 10.46
N GLN A 211 18.79 9.83 10.63
CA GLN A 211 18.18 10.03 11.94
C GLN A 211 17.90 8.69 12.65
N THR A 212 18.57 8.46 13.79
CA THR A 212 18.50 7.18 14.52
C THR A 212 17.11 6.82 15.03
N SER A 213 16.33 7.79 15.53
CA SER A 213 14.96 7.55 16.00
C SER A 213 14.04 7.12 14.86
N LEU A 214 14.00 7.89 13.78
CA LEU A 214 13.20 7.59 12.59
C LEU A 214 13.61 6.24 11.99
N ARG A 215 14.91 5.97 11.87
CA ARG A 215 15.41 4.67 11.40
C ARG A 215 14.90 3.51 12.26
N LYS A 216 14.84 3.65 13.60
CA LYS A 216 14.29 2.62 14.49
C LYS A 216 12.80 2.41 14.22
N THR A 217 12.03 3.49 14.07
CA THR A 217 10.60 3.46 13.73
C THR A 217 10.37 2.76 12.39
N LEU A 218 11.09 3.15 11.33
CA LEU A 218 10.97 2.55 9.99
C LEU A 218 11.36 1.08 9.95
N LYS A 219 12.38 0.67 10.73
CA LYS A 219 12.73 -0.75 10.88
C LYS A 219 11.61 -1.57 11.51
N GLY A 220 10.81 -0.98 12.39
CA GLY A 220 9.61 -1.63 12.93
C GLY A 220 8.55 -1.78 11.85
N ILE A 221 8.19 -0.66 11.21
CA ILE A 221 7.17 -0.58 10.15
C ILE A 221 7.46 -1.55 9.01
N PHE A 222 8.70 -1.61 8.53
CA PHE A 222 9.06 -2.43 7.37
C PHE A 222 8.91 -3.93 7.62
N ARG A 223 8.84 -4.39 8.88
CA ARG A 223 8.56 -5.80 9.18
C ARG A 223 7.09 -6.17 8.95
N SER A 224 6.19 -5.19 9.04
CA SER A 224 4.75 -5.37 8.88
C SER A 224 4.29 -5.17 7.43
N ILE A 225 5.20 -4.75 6.53
CA ILE A 225 4.89 -4.48 5.11
C ILE A 225 5.47 -5.59 4.23
N TYR A 226 4.60 -6.26 3.48
CA TYR A 226 5.00 -7.28 2.52
C TYR A 226 6.03 -6.73 1.51
N GLY A 227 7.13 -7.45 1.32
CA GLY A 227 8.18 -7.08 0.36
C GLY A 227 9.21 -6.07 0.87
N LEU A 228 9.04 -5.52 2.07
CA LEU A 228 10.06 -4.72 2.76
C LEU A 228 10.69 -5.51 3.90
N LYS A 229 11.90 -5.13 4.30
CA LYS A 229 12.65 -5.74 5.40
C LYS A 229 13.29 -4.67 6.26
N SER A 230 13.45 -4.92 7.55
CA SER A 230 14.20 -4.01 8.42
C SER A 230 15.67 -3.82 8.00
N SER A 231 16.21 -4.74 7.20
CA SER A 231 17.54 -4.65 6.61
C SER A 231 17.63 -3.67 5.43
N ASP A 232 16.50 -3.21 4.89
CA ASP A 232 16.50 -2.22 3.80
C ASP A 232 16.84 -0.81 4.32
N VAL A 233 16.73 -0.56 5.63
CA VAL A 233 16.98 0.75 6.25
C VAL A 233 18.37 0.83 6.87
N PHE A 234 19.18 1.73 6.32
CA PHE A 234 20.60 1.88 6.61
C PHE A 234 20.93 3.20 7.33
N PRO A 235 21.98 3.23 8.19
CA PRO A 235 22.59 4.49 8.62
C PRO A 235 23.42 5.12 7.47
N SER A 236 23.87 6.36 7.67
CA SER A 236 24.67 7.12 6.68
C SER A 236 25.99 6.43 6.29
N ASP A 237 26.51 5.55 7.14
CA ASP A 237 27.84 4.93 6.99
C ASP A 237 27.87 3.79 5.94
N VAL A 238 26.77 3.57 5.20
CA VAL A 238 26.58 2.48 4.23
C VAL A 238 27.24 2.70 2.87
N THR A 239 27.95 3.81 2.70
CA THR A 239 28.76 4.15 1.52
C THR A 239 29.86 3.13 1.16
N LYS A 240 30.04 2.05 1.94
CA LYS A 240 31.02 0.98 1.71
C LYS A 240 30.51 -0.19 0.83
N GLN A 241 29.24 -0.19 0.42
CA GLN A 241 28.70 -1.20 -0.49
C GLN A 241 28.22 -0.57 -1.79
N PHE A 242 28.33 -1.31 -2.90
CA PHE A 242 27.72 -0.93 -4.17
C PHE A 242 26.19 -1.08 -4.12
N TYR A 243 25.48 -0.12 -4.69
CA TYR A 243 24.02 -0.12 -4.88
C TYR A 243 23.73 0.43 -6.28
N ASP A 244 22.76 -0.16 -6.98
CA ASP A 244 22.28 0.34 -8.26
C ASP A 244 21.39 1.58 -8.07
N ILE A 245 20.63 1.63 -6.96
CA ILE A 245 19.78 2.76 -6.57
C ILE A 245 19.98 3.01 -5.07
N LEU A 246 20.28 4.26 -4.68
CA LEU A 246 20.30 4.66 -3.27
C LEU A 246 19.30 5.79 -3.04
N LEU A 247 18.35 5.54 -2.14
CA LEU A 247 17.42 6.54 -1.63
C LEU A 247 17.98 7.09 -0.31
N VAL A 248 18.11 8.40 -0.17
CA VAL A 248 18.63 9.05 1.04
C VAL A 248 17.57 10.01 1.59
N ASP A 249 16.99 9.68 2.75
CA ASP A 249 16.02 10.52 3.45
C ASP A 249 16.75 11.39 4.48
N ASP A 250 17.25 12.53 4.03
CA ASP A 250 17.89 13.53 4.87
C ASP A 250 17.01 14.78 4.99
N CYS A 251 17.12 15.53 6.09
CA CYS A 251 16.38 16.79 6.25
C CYS A 251 16.75 17.81 5.16
N GLU A 252 17.93 17.66 4.55
CA GLU A 252 18.38 18.28 3.30
C GLU A 252 19.20 17.23 2.53
N ILE A 253 18.76 16.84 1.33
CA ILE A 253 19.37 15.73 0.57
C ILE A 253 20.79 16.08 0.14
N ILE A 254 21.77 15.27 0.55
CA ILE A 254 23.15 15.22 0.00
C ILE A 254 23.31 13.89 -0.77
N GLY A 255 23.73 13.98 -2.03
CA GLY A 255 23.74 12.91 -3.03
C GLY A 255 24.82 11.82 -2.86
N LEU A 256 24.86 10.88 -3.81
CA LEU A 256 25.92 9.89 -3.91
C LEU A 256 26.98 10.24 -4.96
N ASN A 257 28.23 10.12 -4.52
CA ASN A 257 29.41 10.00 -5.37
C ASN A 257 29.46 8.60 -6.03
N GLN A 258 29.71 8.54 -7.33
CA GLN A 258 30.61 7.53 -7.88
C GLN A 258 31.99 8.15 -8.01
N LYS A 259 33.01 7.54 -7.36
CA LYS A 259 34.38 7.63 -7.86
C LYS A 259 34.73 6.29 -8.49
N SER A 260 35.18 6.42 -9.72
CA SER A 260 35.77 5.42 -10.59
C SER A 260 36.77 4.51 -9.89
N ALA A 261 36.68 3.22 -10.20
CA ALA A 261 37.82 2.36 -10.52
C ALA A 261 37.33 1.29 -11.51
#